data_AF-A0A2E5EDX2-F1
#
_entry.id   AF-A0A2E5EDX2-F1
#
_cell.length_a   1.000
_cell.length_b   1.000
_cell.length_c   1.000
_cell.angle_alpha   90.00
_cell.angle_beta   90.00
_cell.angle_gamma   90.00
#
_symmetry.space_group_name_H-M   'P 1'
#
loop_
_entity.id
_entity.type
_entity.pdbx_description
1 polymer ?
#
loop_
_entity_poly.entity_id
_entity_poly.type
_entity_poly.pdbx_seq_one_letter_code
_entity_poly.pdbx_strand_id
1 'polypeptide(L)'
;MWVRPVAIITSMPTRRAAASDSRLAWDTWPRGHRSVPSRSTTSKLGMPFISRTLRCRADRGNSETRTMPTCYAQGCHAERPDMRNESNSGNRQLADMLLPHLYRACNGHLGDVNWFRADWQRGGAATGRATWRASDGSEHDVMVKFPIRARELLWMRRLQHPQGDLKPVVPHVYASGSSLESYDLAWIVIEWLPYGPLGKRWHADHVSRTVEAVTRFHEEADAFVVDQEKARVEDWNALCENSVRSIKRNHIAEEARWLGLLDRLQENLPSMVERWRSRDADHWIHGDLHLANAMSRVAAESGEVTLIDLAEVRPGHWIEDAVFLERRLWARPERLEATRPVKAMAETRIARGLSVQKTYETLADIRRALMASTAPAFMKTEGHPKFLSACRNQLTSALDRLQED
;
A
#
# COMPACT_ATOMS: atom_id res chain seq x y z
N MET A 1 2.73 -65.96 -8.10
CA MET A 1 2.24 -66.28 -6.74
C MET A 1 3.40 -66.07 -5.78
N TRP A 2 3.38 -65.02 -4.94
CA TRP A 2 2.85 -65.02 -3.54
C TRP A 2 3.77 -65.89 -2.64
N VAL A 3 4.40 -65.47 -1.52
CA VAL A 3 4.07 -64.51 -0.44
C VAL A 3 5.38 -64.09 0.31
N ARG A 4 5.40 -62.92 0.99
CA ARG A 4 6.38 -62.46 2.04
C ARG A 4 6.08 -63.12 3.43
N PRO A 5 6.44 -62.63 4.66
CA PRO A 5 7.47 -61.69 5.22
C PRO A 5 8.13 -62.13 6.59
N VAL A 6 8.85 -61.17 7.26
CA VAL A 6 9.10 -60.94 8.74
C VAL A 6 10.52 -61.32 9.24
N ALA A 7 11.32 -60.58 10.05
CA ALA A 7 11.24 -59.32 10.85
C ALA A 7 12.65 -58.69 11.14
N ILE A 8 12.66 -57.35 11.30
CA ILE A 8 13.25 -56.48 12.36
C ILE A 8 14.51 -56.94 13.12
N ILE A 9 15.61 -56.13 13.13
CA ILE A 9 16.35 -55.60 14.32
C ILE A 9 17.09 -54.28 13.97
N THR A 10 17.03 -53.37 14.94
CA THR A 10 17.56 -52.01 15.14
C THR A 10 19.08 -51.79 15.06
N SER A 11 19.53 -50.57 14.71
CA SER A 11 20.53 -49.80 15.49
C SER A 11 20.75 -48.36 14.98
N MET A 12 20.82 -47.42 15.94
CA MET A 12 21.29 -46.04 15.78
C MET A 12 22.82 -45.98 15.65
N PRO A 13 23.38 -44.81 15.28
CA PRO A 13 24.28 -44.19 16.26
C PRO A 13 24.10 -42.67 16.45
N THR A 14 24.27 -42.29 17.71
CA THR A 14 24.50 -40.96 18.27
C THR A 14 25.82 -40.32 17.80
N ARG A 15 25.87 -38.98 17.70
CA ARG A 15 27.01 -38.19 18.20
C ARG A 15 26.67 -36.73 18.48
N ARG A 16 27.36 -36.21 19.50
CA ARG A 16 27.16 -34.99 20.29
C ARG A 16 27.61 -33.70 19.59
N ALA A 17 26.84 -32.66 19.88
CA ALA A 17 27.20 -31.30 20.30
C ALA A 17 28.67 -30.84 20.27
N ALA A 18 28.86 -29.64 19.70
CA ALA A 18 29.74 -28.60 20.25
C ALA A 18 29.05 -27.24 20.07
N ALA A 19 28.71 -26.61 21.18
CA ALA A 19 28.21 -25.25 21.28
C ALA A 19 29.40 -24.27 21.32
N SER A 20 29.24 -23.09 20.72
CA SER A 20 29.95 -21.90 21.17
C SER A 20 28.96 -20.74 21.24
N ASP A 21 28.74 -20.32 22.48
CA ASP A 21 28.01 -19.13 22.92
C ASP A 21 28.73 -17.88 22.38
N SER A 22 27.95 -16.93 21.84
CA SER A 22 28.22 -15.50 22.05
C SER A 22 26.89 -14.79 22.23
N ARG A 23 26.45 -14.75 23.50
CA ARG A 23 25.34 -13.93 23.97
C ARG A 23 25.81 -12.48 24.03
N LEU A 24 25.11 -11.58 23.34
CA LEU A 24 25.02 -10.19 23.73
C LEU A 24 23.56 -9.89 24.04
N ALA A 25 23.37 -9.47 25.29
CA ALA A 25 22.11 -9.25 25.96
C ALA A 25 21.35 -8.06 25.36
N TRP A 26 20.04 -8.25 25.16
CA TRP A 26 19.08 -7.14 25.06
C TRP A 26 18.35 -7.04 26.38
N ASP A 27 18.80 -6.12 27.23
CA ASP A 27 18.13 -5.78 28.47
C ASP A 27 16.90 -4.89 28.21
N THR A 28 15.78 -5.43 28.69
CA THR A 28 14.64 -4.78 29.36
C THR A 28 14.50 -3.25 29.28
N TRP A 29 13.42 -2.78 28.64
CA TRP A 29 12.86 -1.44 28.83
C TRP A 29 11.65 -1.48 29.78
N PRO A 30 11.57 -0.61 30.81
CA PRO A 30 10.49 -0.62 31.79
C PRO A 30 9.26 0.18 31.32
N ARG A 31 8.08 -0.38 31.66
CA ARG A 31 6.76 0.23 31.46
C ARG A 31 6.55 1.39 32.43
N GLY A 32 6.43 2.60 31.89
CA GLY A 32 6.01 3.78 32.65
C GLY A 32 4.49 3.93 32.67
N HIS A 33 3.89 3.65 33.84
CA HIS A 33 2.53 4.04 34.19
C HIS A 33 2.38 5.57 34.10
N ARG A 34 1.32 6.05 33.45
CA ARG A 34 0.76 7.39 33.71
C ARG A 34 -0.72 7.30 34.02
N SER A 35 -1.02 7.86 35.18
CA SER A 35 -2.30 8.03 35.84
C SER A 35 -3.19 9.05 35.14
N VAL A 36 -4.48 8.75 35.12
CA VAL A 36 -5.59 9.62 34.72
C VAL A 36 -5.97 10.50 35.92
N PRO A 37 -6.30 11.79 35.72
CA PRO A 37 -7.17 12.49 36.64
C PRO A 37 -8.57 12.67 36.06
N SER A 38 -9.54 12.17 36.82
CA SER A 38 -10.97 12.45 36.72
C SER A 38 -11.27 13.93 36.99
N ARG A 39 -12.13 14.55 36.19
CA ARG A 39 -13.00 15.64 36.66
C ARG A 39 -14.40 15.53 36.11
N SER A 40 -15.32 15.80 37.02
CA SER A 40 -16.76 15.65 36.98
C SER A 40 -17.47 16.98 36.64
N THR A 41 -18.59 16.82 35.93
CA THR A 41 -19.91 17.47 36.14
C THR A 41 -20.16 18.99 35.92
N THR A 42 -21.36 19.22 35.34
CA THR A 42 -22.22 20.44 35.26
C THR A 42 -21.82 21.50 34.21
N SER A 43 -22.68 22.13 33.42
CA SER A 43 -24.13 22.41 33.45
C SER A 43 -24.61 22.77 32.01
N LYS A 44 -25.75 22.26 31.53
CA LYS A 44 -27.04 22.96 31.27
C LYS A 44 -26.98 24.47 30.96
N LEU A 45 -27.25 24.82 29.69
CA LEU A 45 -27.97 25.99 29.13
C LEU A 45 -27.97 25.77 27.60
N GLY A 46 -29.03 25.85 26.80
CA GLY A 46 -30.34 26.47 26.97
C GLY A 46 -30.58 27.50 25.86
N MET A 47 -31.08 27.04 24.70
CA MET A 47 -31.85 27.79 23.66
C MET A 47 -31.13 28.82 22.74
N PRO A 48 -31.74 29.27 21.61
CA PRO A 48 -32.64 28.58 20.67
C PRO A 48 -32.27 28.77 19.17
N PHE A 49 -33.02 28.03 18.35
CA PHE A 49 -33.27 28.17 16.91
C PHE A 49 -33.40 29.61 16.37
N ILE A 50 -32.79 29.85 15.19
CA ILE A 50 -33.38 30.70 14.14
C ILE A 50 -33.25 29.99 12.80
N SER A 51 -34.40 29.67 12.23
CA SER A 51 -34.58 29.21 10.86
C SER A 51 -34.54 30.39 9.88
N ARG A 52 -33.91 30.21 8.73
CA ARG A 52 -34.25 30.98 7.52
C ARG A 52 -34.32 30.04 6.32
N THR A 53 -35.55 29.71 5.99
CA THR A 53 -36.03 29.27 4.69
C THR A 53 -35.68 30.29 3.61
N LEU A 54 -35.10 29.82 2.50
CA LEU A 54 -35.25 30.43 1.19
C LEU A 54 -35.69 29.34 0.22
N ARG A 55 -36.97 29.42 -0.17
CA ARG A 55 -37.55 28.73 -1.33
C ARG A 55 -37.21 29.55 -2.57
N CYS A 56 -36.78 28.87 -3.63
CA CYS A 56 -37.08 29.30 -5.00
C CYS A 56 -37.60 28.08 -5.78
N ARG A 57 -38.86 28.20 -6.27
CA ARG A 57 -39.46 27.42 -7.36
C ARG A 57 -38.67 27.70 -8.64
N ALA A 58 -38.21 26.69 -9.38
CA ALA A 58 -38.93 25.94 -10.42
C ALA A 58 -39.25 26.77 -11.67
N ASP A 59 -38.59 26.43 -12.78
CA ASP A 59 -39.20 26.48 -14.11
C ASP A 59 -38.69 25.35 -15.00
N ARG A 60 -39.62 24.83 -15.81
CA ARG A 60 -39.50 23.70 -16.75
C ARG A 60 -39.05 24.22 -18.12
N GLY A 61 -38.37 23.40 -18.92
CA GLY A 61 -38.14 23.70 -20.33
C GLY A 61 -37.36 22.64 -21.11
N ASN A 62 -38.13 21.79 -21.78
CA ASN A 62 -37.87 20.86 -22.88
C ASN A 62 -36.54 20.90 -23.69
N SER A 63 -36.10 19.67 -24.02
CA SER A 63 -35.65 19.14 -25.32
C SER A 63 -34.96 20.07 -26.33
N GLU A 64 -33.73 19.74 -26.74
CA GLU A 64 -33.43 19.14 -28.06
C GLU A 64 -31.93 19.02 -28.29
N THR A 65 -31.60 18.00 -29.05
CA THR A 65 -30.28 17.59 -29.57
C THR A 65 -29.51 18.74 -30.23
N ARG A 66 -28.27 18.97 -29.77
CA ARG A 66 -27.29 19.72 -30.55
C ARG A 66 -25.87 19.14 -30.37
N THR A 67 -25.33 18.76 -31.51
CA THR A 67 -23.95 18.40 -31.79
C THR A 67 -22.94 19.37 -31.18
N MET A 68 -21.94 18.85 -30.47
CA MET A 68 -20.80 19.62 -29.97
C MET A 68 -19.67 19.62 -31.02
N PRO A 69 -19.24 20.78 -31.52
CA PRO A 69 -17.95 20.93 -32.15
C PRO A 69 -16.86 21.15 -31.09
N THR A 70 -15.70 20.57 -31.36
CA THR A 70 -14.40 20.85 -30.74
C THR A 70 -14.10 22.36 -30.73
N CYS A 71 -13.79 22.93 -29.58
CA CYS A 71 -13.05 24.20 -29.47
C CYS A 71 -12.16 24.21 -28.21
N TYR A 72 -10.86 24.38 -28.48
CA TYR A 72 -9.84 24.87 -27.56
C TYR A 72 -10.26 26.23 -26.99
N ALA A 73 -10.00 26.46 -25.69
CA ALA A 73 -10.00 27.81 -25.12
C ALA A 73 -8.90 27.93 -24.06
N GLN A 74 -7.84 28.67 -24.44
CA GLN A 74 -6.91 29.32 -23.53
C GLN A 74 -7.66 30.34 -22.67
N GLY A 75 -7.37 30.35 -21.37
CA GLY A 75 -7.91 31.32 -20.42
C GLY A 75 -6.90 31.64 -19.34
N CYS A 76 -6.36 32.86 -19.41
CA CYS A 76 -5.46 33.46 -18.43
C CYS A 76 -6.14 33.57 -17.06
N HIS A 77 -5.44 33.17 -15.99
CA HIS A 77 -5.80 33.55 -14.62
C HIS A 77 -4.57 34.11 -13.90
N ALA A 78 -4.75 35.34 -13.42
CA ALA A 78 -3.81 36.11 -12.62
C ALA A 78 -3.46 35.40 -11.30
N GLU A 79 -2.17 35.39 -10.98
CA GLU A 79 -1.60 34.83 -9.76
C GLU A 79 -2.07 35.61 -8.53
N ARG A 80 -2.68 34.91 -7.57
CA ARG A 80 -2.78 35.36 -6.19
C ARG A 80 -1.58 34.78 -5.42
N PRO A 81 -0.91 35.54 -4.53
CA PRO A 81 0.23 35.01 -3.77
C PRO A 81 -0.25 33.91 -2.82
N ASP A 82 0.30 32.71 -2.99
CA ASP A 82 -0.03 31.52 -2.20
C ASP A 82 0.66 31.57 -0.83
N MET A 83 -0.11 31.84 0.24
CA MET A 83 0.36 31.81 1.64
C MET A 83 0.56 30.37 2.19
N ARG A 84 1.09 29.44 1.37
CA ARG A 84 1.33 28.03 1.74
C ARG A 84 2.81 27.63 1.81
N ASN A 85 3.74 28.59 1.84
CA ASN A 85 5.16 28.29 1.60
C ASN A 85 6.07 28.20 2.84
N GLU A 86 5.56 28.40 4.06
CA GLU A 86 6.42 28.42 5.27
C GLU A 86 6.92 27.03 5.70
N SER A 87 6.17 25.96 5.45
CA SER A 87 6.65 24.58 5.73
C SER A 87 7.67 24.08 4.70
N ASN A 88 7.94 24.86 3.64
CA ASN A 88 8.75 24.46 2.49
C ASN A 88 10.24 24.77 2.68
N SER A 89 10.58 25.71 3.57
CA SER A 89 11.97 26.06 3.89
C SER A 89 12.64 25.02 4.80
N GLY A 90 11.92 24.48 5.79
CA GLY A 90 12.48 23.60 6.83
C GLY A 90 13.04 22.26 6.32
N ASN A 91 12.33 21.57 5.42
CA ASN A 91 12.80 20.28 4.88
C ASN A 91 14.03 20.46 3.97
N ARG A 92 14.06 21.54 3.19
CA ARG A 92 15.21 21.85 2.33
C ARG A 92 16.44 22.21 3.17
N GLN A 93 16.25 22.98 4.24
CA GLN A 93 17.33 23.30 5.20
C GLN A 93 17.94 22.05 5.83
N LEU A 94 17.13 21.08 6.27
CA LEU A 94 17.64 19.82 6.80
C LEU A 94 18.41 19.01 5.75
N ALA A 95 17.88 18.94 4.53
CA ALA A 95 18.53 18.24 3.42
C ALA A 95 19.89 18.85 3.09
N ASP A 96 19.96 20.18 2.98
CA ASP A 96 21.18 20.93 2.69
C ASP A 96 22.21 20.77 3.82
N MET A 97 21.78 20.75 5.09
CA MET A 97 22.66 20.52 6.24
C MET A 97 23.25 19.10 6.27
N LEU A 98 22.49 18.08 5.85
CA LEU A 98 22.92 16.68 5.88
C LEU A 98 23.73 16.27 4.64
N LEU A 99 23.68 17.05 3.56
CA LEU A 99 24.32 16.73 2.29
C LEU A 99 25.85 16.48 2.38
N PRO A 100 26.64 17.26 3.14
CA PRO A 100 28.07 16.97 3.32
C PRO A 100 28.35 15.63 3.99
N HIS A 101 27.49 15.21 4.92
CA HIS A 101 27.59 13.90 5.58
C HIS A 101 27.27 12.78 4.61
N LEU A 102 26.26 12.99 3.74
CA LEU A 102 25.93 12.04 2.69
C LEU A 102 27.08 11.86 1.69
N TYR A 103 27.72 12.94 1.24
CA TYR A 103 28.87 12.84 0.33
C TYR A 103 30.03 12.01 0.90
N ARG A 104 30.33 12.20 2.19
CA ARG A 104 31.34 11.39 2.88
C ARG A 104 30.89 9.94 3.01
N ALA A 105 29.64 9.70 3.40
CA ALA A 105 29.10 8.34 3.50
C ALA A 105 29.08 7.60 2.14
N CYS A 106 28.96 8.33 1.04
CA CYS A 106 29.06 7.81 -0.32
C CYS A 106 30.49 7.77 -0.88
N ASN A 107 31.53 8.08 -0.08
CA ASN A 107 32.95 8.00 -0.47
C ASN A 107 33.30 8.68 -1.81
N GLY A 108 32.66 9.81 -2.12
CA GLY A 108 32.91 10.55 -3.36
C GLY A 108 32.28 9.95 -4.63
N HIS A 109 31.48 8.88 -4.52
CA HIS A 109 30.74 8.30 -5.64
C HIS A 109 29.50 9.12 -6.04
N LEU A 110 28.93 9.88 -5.10
CA LEU A 110 27.72 10.67 -5.32
C LEU A 110 28.08 12.08 -5.82
N GLY A 111 27.56 12.46 -6.99
CA GLY A 111 27.65 13.81 -7.55
C GLY A 111 26.64 14.80 -6.97
N ASP A 112 26.55 15.99 -7.56
CA ASP A 112 25.69 17.07 -7.06
C ASP A 112 24.21 16.64 -6.94
N VAL A 113 23.61 16.88 -5.77
CA VAL A 113 22.22 16.50 -5.49
C VAL A 113 21.28 17.67 -5.75
N ASN A 114 20.37 17.48 -6.70
CA ASN A 114 19.31 18.42 -7.02
C ASN A 114 18.03 18.02 -6.31
N TRP A 115 17.72 18.71 -5.21
CA TRP A 115 16.50 18.47 -4.43
C TRP A 115 15.24 18.85 -5.21
N PHE A 116 14.24 17.99 -5.19
CA PHE A 116 12.93 18.28 -5.73
C PHE A 116 11.83 17.81 -4.77
N ARG A 117 10.64 18.40 -4.92
CA ARG A 117 9.45 17.95 -4.19
C ARG A 117 8.62 17.09 -5.12
N ALA A 118 8.46 15.83 -4.78
CA ALA A 118 7.53 14.98 -5.52
C ALA A 118 6.08 15.31 -5.11
N ASP A 119 5.15 15.34 -6.07
CA ASP A 119 3.74 15.67 -5.81
C ASP A 119 3.07 14.72 -4.79
N TRP A 120 3.62 13.51 -4.63
CA TRP A 120 3.13 12.49 -3.71
C TRP A 120 3.78 12.52 -2.31
N GLN A 121 4.80 13.34 -2.12
CA GLN A 121 5.54 13.42 -0.86
C GLN A 121 4.75 14.23 0.18
N ARG A 122 4.15 13.52 1.14
CA ARG A 122 3.37 14.12 2.25
C ARG A 122 4.16 14.27 3.56
N GLY A 123 5.38 13.74 3.63
CA GLY A 123 6.22 13.70 4.84
C GLY A 123 7.46 14.59 4.79
N GLY A 124 8.26 14.51 5.87
CA GLY A 124 9.53 15.25 6.03
C GLY A 124 10.74 14.67 5.30
N ALA A 125 10.57 13.59 4.52
CA ALA A 125 11.64 13.05 3.70
C ALA A 125 12.12 14.12 2.70
N ALA A 126 13.42 14.23 2.45
CA ALA A 126 14.00 14.91 1.31
C ALA A 126 14.21 13.90 0.18
N THR A 127 14.02 14.33 -1.06
CA THR A 127 14.25 13.51 -2.24
C THR A 127 14.98 14.34 -3.29
N GLY A 128 16.06 13.80 -3.83
CA GLY A 128 16.93 14.51 -4.77
C GLY A 128 17.36 13.61 -5.91
N ARG A 129 17.71 14.23 -7.04
CA ARG A 129 18.31 13.54 -8.18
C ARG A 129 19.80 13.86 -8.22
N ALA A 130 20.62 12.87 -8.51
CA ALA A 130 22.07 13.03 -8.65
C ALA A 130 22.61 12.05 -9.69
N THR A 131 23.92 12.07 -9.87
CA THR A 131 24.67 11.06 -10.63
C THR A 131 25.52 10.24 -9.67
N TRP A 132 25.60 8.93 -9.89
CA TRP A 132 26.48 8.01 -9.18
C TRP A 132 27.60 7.55 -10.09
N ARG A 133 28.85 7.72 -9.67
CA ARG A 133 30.04 7.24 -10.38
C ARG A 133 30.47 5.90 -9.79
N ALA A 134 30.34 4.81 -10.53
CA ALA A 134 30.81 3.49 -10.09
C ALA A 134 32.34 3.39 -10.12
N SER A 135 32.88 2.33 -9.52
CA SER A 135 34.34 2.10 -9.42
C SER A 135 35.01 1.85 -10.77
N ASP A 136 34.26 1.38 -11.77
CA ASP A 136 34.72 1.21 -13.15
C ASP A 136 34.68 2.51 -13.98
N GLY A 137 34.26 3.62 -13.36
CA GLY A 137 34.13 4.93 -13.99
C GLY A 137 32.78 5.16 -14.68
N SER A 138 31.90 4.16 -14.75
CA SER A 138 30.56 4.34 -15.31
C SER A 138 29.70 5.28 -14.46
N GLU A 139 28.80 6.01 -15.11
CA GLU A 139 27.92 6.97 -14.47
C GLU A 139 26.46 6.52 -14.59
N HIS A 140 25.70 6.69 -13.51
CA HIS A 140 24.30 6.32 -13.43
C HIS A 140 23.45 7.44 -12.85
N ASP A 141 22.28 7.69 -13.42
CA ASP A 141 21.29 8.55 -12.79
C ASP A 141 20.73 7.87 -11.54
N VAL A 142 20.72 8.60 -10.41
CA VAL A 142 20.24 8.09 -9.12
C VAL A 142 19.27 9.02 -8.44
N MET A 143 18.43 8.43 -7.60
CA MET A 143 17.60 9.12 -6.62
C MET A 143 18.19 8.95 -5.22
N VAL A 144 18.28 10.05 -4.51
CA VAL A 144 18.64 10.12 -3.09
C VAL A 144 17.37 10.33 -2.28
N LYS A 145 17.18 9.56 -1.21
CA LYS A 145 16.03 9.74 -0.29
C LYS A 145 16.48 9.59 1.16
N PHE A 146 16.12 10.56 2.01
CA PHE A 146 16.28 10.48 3.46
C PHE A 146 15.43 11.52 4.21
N PRO A 147 14.97 11.28 5.45
CA PRO A 147 14.91 9.97 6.10
C PRO A 147 14.04 8.98 5.31
N ILE A 148 14.37 7.69 5.38
CA ILE A 148 13.50 6.59 4.95
C ILE A 148 13.12 5.71 6.13
N ARG A 149 12.01 4.97 6.02
CA ARG A 149 11.63 4.04 7.08
C ARG A 149 12.59 2.85 7.10
N ALA A 150 12.95 2.37 8.29
CA ALA A 150 13.82 1.20 8.45
C ALA A 150 13.31 -0.04 7.67
N ARG A 151 11.99 -0.23 7.62
CA ARG A 151 11.33 -1.29 6.85
C ARG A 151 11.54 -1.15 5.34
N GLU A 152 11.41 0.06 4.81
CA GLU A 152 11.69 0.34 3.40
C GLU A 152 13.16 0.04 3.07
N LEU A 153 14.10 0.49 3.92
CA LEU A 153 15.53 0.19 3.76
C LEU A 153 15.83 -1.31 3.81
N LEU A 154 15.23 -2.03 4.76
CA LEU A 154 15.41 -3.47 4.93
C LEU A 154 15.01 -4.21 3.65
N TRP A 155 13.81 -3.94 3.13
CA TRP A 155 13.29 -4.63 1.95
C TRP A 155 13.97 -4.22 0.65
N MET A 156 14.38 -2.96 0.53
CA MET A 156 15.26 -2.53 -0.57
C MET A 156 16.53 -3.38 -0.61
N ARG A 157 17.19 -3.60 0.54
CA ARG A 157 18.42 -4.41 0.61
C ARG A 157 18.18 -5.89 0.34
N ARG A 158 17.12 -6.47 0.91
CA ARG A 158 16.79 -7.91 0.76
C ARG A 158 16.57 -8.33 -0.69
N LEU A 159 15.96 -7.46 -1.49
CA LEU A 159 15.51 -7.77 -2.85
C LEU A 159 16.50 -7.35 -3.95
N GLN A 160 17.78 -7.08 -3.61
CA GLN A 160 18.80 -6.67 -4.58
C GLN A 160 19.38 -7.82 -5.43
N HIS A 161 19.20 -9.06 -4.99
CA HIS A 161 19.86 -10.22 -5.59
C HIS A 161 18.83 -11.29 -5.96
N PRO A 162 18.00 -11.04 -6.99
CA PRO A 162 17.10 -12.05 -7.51
C PRO A 162 17.89 -13.25 -8.05
N GLN A 163 17.24 -14.40 -8.20
CA GLN A 163 17.87 -15.57 -8.81
C GLN A 163 18.09 -15.36 -10.32
N GLY A 164 19.24 -15.84 -10.81
CA GLY A 164 19.62 -15.75 -12.23
C GLY A 164 20.02 -14.34 -12.67
N ASP A 165 19.85 -14.06 -13.97
CA ASP A 165 20.28 -12.79 -14.59
C ASP A 165 19.18 -11.69 -14.56
N LEU A 166 18.14 -11.87 -13.76
CA LEU A 166 17.03 -10.92 -13.67
C LEU A 166 17.48 -9.64 -12.94
N LYS A 167 16.96 -8.48 -13.37
CA LYS A 167 17.13 -7.23 -12.60
C LYS A 167 16.21 -7.24 -11.39
N PRO A 168 16.59 -6.68 -10.23
CA PRO A 168 15.72 -6.58 -9.05
C PRO A 168 14.30 -6.08 -9.35
N VAL A 169 13.30 -6.65 -8.67
CA VAL A 169 11.89 -6.22 -8.78
C VAL A 169 11.67 -4.86 -8.12
N VAL A 170 12.66 -4.40 -7.39
CA VAL A 170 12.77 -3.11 -6.72
C VAL A 170 13.87 -2.25 -7.37
N PRO A 171 13.99 -0.95 -7.07
CA PRO A 171 15.12 -0.16 -7.51
C PRO A 171 16.47 -0.77 -7.08
N HIS A 172 17.44 -0.74 -7.97
CA HIS A 172 18.82 -1.08 -7.64
C HIS A 172 19.38 -0.09 -6.60
N VAL A 173 20.06 -0.60 -5.57
CA VAL A 173 20.63 0.19 -4.48
C VAL A 173 22.13 0.37 -4.71
N TYR A 174 22.56 1.61 -4.88
CA TYR A 174 23.97 1.96 -5.04
C TYR A 174 24.65 2.18 -3.68
N ALA A 175 23.97 2.84 -2.75
CA ALA A 175 24.46 3.06 -1.39
C ALA A 175 23.30 3.23 -0.41
N SER A 176 23.50 2.85 0.84
CA SER A 176 22.49 3.00 1.88
C SER A 176 23.09 2.90 3.27
N GLY A 177 22.44 3.52 4.26
CA GLY A 177 22.84 3.43 5.66
C GLY A 177 21.64 3.45 6.58
N SER A 178 21.73 2.73 7.71
CA SER A 178 20.72 2.80 8.78
C SER A 178 20.89 4.06 9.65
N SER A 179 22.07 4.67 9.58
CA SER A 179 22.42 5.96 10.16
C SER A 179 23.24 6.77 9.15
N LEU A 180 23.30 8.08 9.34
CA LEU A 180 24.15 8.98 8.58
C LEU A 180 25.13 9.65 9.55
N GLU A 181 26.35 9.11 9.65
CA GLU A 181 27.32 9.49 10.68
C GLU A 181 26.70 9.44 12.10
N SER A 182 26.66 10.57 12.82
CA SER A 182 26.08 10.68 14.17
C SER A 182 24.55 10.80 14.18
N TYR A 183 23.90 10.89 13.01
CA TYR A 183 22.45 11.00 12.91
C TYR A 183 21.82 9.61 12.82
N ASP A 184 20.93 9.29 13.75
CA ASP A 184 20.08 8.09 13.71
C ASP A 184 18.97 8.25 12.67
N LEU A 185 19.39 8.20 11.41
CA LEU A 185 18.58 8.52 10.25
C LEU A 185 18.97 7.61 9.08
N ALA A 186 18.03 6.77 8.66
CA ALA A 186 18.21 5.90 7.52
C ALA A 186 18.14 6.67 6.20
N TRP A 187 19.00 6.31 5.25
CA TRP A 187 19.12 6.95 3.94
C TRP A 187 19.42 5.93 2.85
N ILE A 188 19.12 6.30 1.60
CA ILE A 188 19.34 5.45 0.44
C ILE A 188 19.66 6.26 -0.81
N VAL A 189 20.51 5.68 -1.67
CA VAL A 189 20.80 6.08 -3.03
C VAL A 189 20.43 4.91 -3.92
N ILE A 190 19.43 5.09 -4.77
CA ILE A 190 18.89 4.05 -5.66
C ILE A 190 18.89 4.52 -7.11
N GLU A 191 18.77 3.59 -8.05
CA GLU A 191 18.61 3.93 -9.47
C GLU A 191 17.46 4.92 -9.69
N TRP A 192 17.67 5.85 -10.62
CA TRP A 192 16.59 6.67 -11.12
C TRP A 192 15.74 5.86 -12.10
N LEU A 193 14.43 5.79 -11.85
CA LEU A 193 13.48 5.14 -12.75
C LEU A 193 12.81 6.20 -13.65
N PRO A 194 13.10 6.22 -14.97
CA PRO A 194 12.64 7.29 -15.85
C PRO A 194 11.14 7.21 -16.22
N TYR A 195 10.52 6.03 -16.08
CA TYR A 195 9.14 5.83 -16.53
C TYR A 195 8.21 5.48 -15.38
N GLY A 196 7.30 6.40 -15.06
CA GLY A 196 6.24 6.19 -14.08
C GLY A 196 5.91 7.44 -13.27
N PRO A 197 5.08 7.28 -12.22
CA PRO A 197 4.35 6.06 -11.89
C PRO A 197 3.33 5.65 -12.98
N LEU A 198 3.11 4.36 -13.14
CA LEU A 198 2.19 3.81 -14.16
C LEU A 198 0.75 4.34 -14.00
N GLY A 199 0.34 4.70 -12.78
CA GLY A 199 -0.97 5.31 -12.53
C GLY A 199 -1.21 6.67 -13.20
N LYS A 200 -0.18 7.37 -13.68
CA LYS A 200 -0.29 8.71 -14.29
C LYS A 200 -0.93 8.67 -15.68
N ARG A 201 -0.61 7.67 -16.50
CA ARG A 201 -1.15 7.49 -17.86
C ARG A 201 -1.61 6.04 -18.00
N TRP A 202 -2.86 5.84 -18.35
CA TRP A 202 -3.45 4.50 -18.35
C TRP A 202 -3.06 3.71 -19.59
N HIS A 203 -2.61 2.47 -19.39
CA HIS A 203 -2.48 1.45 -20.43
C HIS A 203 -3.12 0.13 -19.97
N ALA A 204 -3.62 -0.66 -20.92
CA ALA A 204 -4.41 -1.86 -20.64
C ALA A 204 -3.63 -2.97 -19.93
N ASP A 205 -2.31 -3.00 -20.13
CA ASP A 205 -1.37 -3.99 -19.59
C ASP A 205 -0.77 -3.60 -18.22
N HIS A 206 -1.07 -2.40 -17.71
CA HIS A 206 -0.48 -1.91 -16.46
C HIS A 206 -0.82 -2.79 -15.27
N VAL A 207 -2.06 -3.27 -15.21
CA VAL A 207 -2.51 -4.14 -14.13
C VAL A 207 -1.81 -5.49 -14.21
N SER A 208 -1.75 -6.11 -15.39
CA SER A 208 -1.11 -7.43 -15.55
C SER A 208 0.40 -7.36 -15.28
N ARG A 209 1.09 -6.32 -15.76
CA ARG A 209 2.52 -6.11 -15.47
C ARG A 209 2.79 -5.84 -13.99
N THR A 210 1.88 -5.14 -13.30
CA THR A 210 1.98 -4.93 -11.85
C THR A 210 1.75 -6.24 -11.08
N VAL A 211 0.80 -7.07 -11.53
CA VAL A 211 0.54 -8.41 -10.97
C VAL A 211 1.76 -9.31 -11.16
N GLU A 212 2.40 -9.28 -12.33
CA GLU A 212 3.63 -10.04 -12.59
C GLU A 212 4.76 -9.62 -11.63
N ALA A 213 4.99 -8.31 -11.50
CA ALA A 213 6.00 -7.79 -10.59
C ALA A 213 5.72 -8.12 -9.12
N VAL A 214 4.49 -7.97 -8.64
CA VAL A 214 4.22 -8.29 -7.22
C VAL A 214 4.28 -9.79 -6.93
N THR A 215 3.93 -10.64 -7.91
CA THR A 215 4.06 -12.09 -7.72
C THR A 215 5.53 -12.49 -7.65
N ARG A 216 6.37 -11.88 -8.49
CA ARG A 216 7.83 -12.01 -8.39
C ARG A 216 8.38 -11.49 -7.06
N PHE A 217 7.87 -10.37 -6.58
CA PHE A 217 8.19 -9.87 -5.25
C PHE A 217 7.83 -10.89 -4.17
N HIS A 218 6.65 -11.53 -4.23
CA HIS A 218 6.28 -12.57 -3.25
C HIS A 218 7.25 -13.75 -3.29
N GLU A 219 7.60 -14.23 -4.49
CA GLU A 219 8.56 -15.32 -4.68
C GLU A 219 9.94 -15.00 -4.08
N GLU A 220 10.48 -13.82 -4.37
CA GLU A 220 11.78 -13.38 -3.81
C GLU A 220 11.70 -13.14 -2.30
N ALA A 221 10.56 -12.67 -1.80
CA ALA A 221 10.35 -12.39 -0.39
C ALA A 221 10.14 -13.66 0.45
N ASP A 222 9.61 -14.74 -0.13
CA ASP A 222 9.45 -16.05 0.53
C ASP A 222 10.79 -16.69 0.92
N ALA A 223 11.92 -16.20 0.39
CA ALA A 223 13.25 -16.58 0.87
C ALA A 223 13.54 -16.10 2.31
N PHE A 224 12.72 -15.19 2.86
CA PHE A 224 12.87 -14.64 4.20
C PHE A 224 11.72 -15.12 5.09
N VAL A 225 12.03 -15.91 6.12
CA VAL A 225 11.02 -16.45 7.04
C VAL A 225 10.33 -15.32 7.83
N VAL A 226 9.01 -15.41 7.99
CA VAL A 226 8.25 -14.61 8.96
C VAL A 226 8.39 -15.26 10.34
N ASP A 227 9.22 -14.68 11.22
CA ASP A 227 9.53 -15.25 12.54
C ASP A 227 8.83 -14.52 13.70
N GLN A 228 9.01 -13.20 13.81
CA GLN A 228 8.63 -12.39 14.97
C GLN A 228 7.47 -11.45 14.66
N GLU A 229 7.28 -11.11 13.38
CA GLU A 229 6.23 -10.19 12.96
C GLU A 229 4.90 -10.92 12.79
N LYS A 230 3.83 -10.28 13.26
CA LYS A 230 2.47 -10.79 13.09
C LYS A 230 1.78 -10.06 11.96
N ALA A 231 0.98 -10.80 11.19
CA ALA A 231 0.09 -10.20 10.22
C ALA A 231 -0.81 -9.16 10.87
N ARG A 232 -1.13 -8.12 10.09
CA ARG A 232 -2.00 -7.03 10.56
C ARG A 232 -3.39 -7.60 10.90
N VAL A 233 -3.89 -7.19 12.07
CA VAL A 233 -5.25 -7.50 12.52
C VAL A 233 -6.02 -6.18 12.60
N GLU A 234 -6.98 -6.00 11.70
CA GLU A 234 -7.90 -4.86 11.76
C GLU A 234 -9.06 -5.12 12.73
N ASP A 235 -9.51 -4.05 13.38
CA ASP A 235 -10.75 -4.04 14.15
C ASP A 235 -11.93 -3.72 13.20
N TRP A 236 -12.39 -4.74 12.51
CA TRP A 236 -13.48 -4.61 11.52
C TRP A 236 -14.78 -4.13 12.14
N ASN A 237 -15.07 -4.48 13.40
CA ASN A 237 -16.26 -3.99 14.09
C ASN A 237 -16.17 -2.46 14.25
N ALA A 238 -15.08 -1.96 14.85
CA ALA A 238 -14.90 -0.53 15.04
C ALA A 238 -14.87 0.24 13.71
N LEU A 239 -14.29 -0.34 12.65
CA LEU A 239 -14.27 0.29 11.32
C LEU A 239 -15.67 0.36 10.69
N CYS A 240 -16.49 -0.69 10.81
CA CYS A 240 -17.87 -0.68 10.31
C CYS A 240 -18.76 0.28 11.12
N GLU A 241 -18.62 0.32 12.44
CA GLU A 241 -19.30 1.31 13.29
C GLU A 241 -18.92 2.74 12.91
N ASN A 242 -17.63 2.98 12.61
CA ASN A 242 -17.16 4.27 12.11
C ASN A 242 -17.80 4.64 10.77
N SER A 243 -17.97 3.67 9.85
CA SER A 243 -18.70 3.90 8.61
C SER A 243 -20.15 4.30 8.85
N VAL A 244 -20.87 3.59 9.72
CA VAL A 244 -22.27 3.92 10.07
C VAL A 244 -22.35 5.35 10.62
N ARG A 245 -21.49 5.70 11.58
CA ARG A 245 -21.43 7.07 12.15
C ARG A 245 -21.13 8.11 11.08
N SER A 246 -20.18 7.82 10.18
CA SER A 246 -19.79 8.73 9.12
C SER A 246 -20.90 8.96 8.11
N ILE A 247 -21.63 7.91 7.71
CA ILE A 247 -22.80 8.01 6.81
C ILE A 247 -23.84 8.95 7.41
N LYS A 248 -24.26 8.69 8.66
CA LYS A 248 -25.29 9.48 9.37
C LYS A 248 -24.88 10.94 9.57
N ARG A 249 -23.57 11.20 9.74
CA ARG A 249 -23.05 12.56 9.92
C ARG A 249 -22.98 13.35 8.60
N ASN A 250 -22.60 12.69 7.51
CA ASN A 250 -22.30 13.35 6.24
C ASN A 250 -23.46 13.32 5.24
N HIS A 251 -24.50 12.53 5.48
CA HIS A 251 -25.68 12.39 4.61
C HIS A 251 -25.33 12.11 3.15
N ILE A 252 -24.56 11.04 2.92
CA ILE A 252 -24.08 10.66 1.58
C ILE A 252 -25.22 10.14 0.69
N ALA A 253 -24.98 10.11 -0.63
CA ALA A 253 -25.94 9.57 -1.59
C ALA A 253 -26.30 8.11 -1.29
N GLU A 254 -27.59 7.78 -1.43
CA GLU A 254 -28.17 6.45 -1.14
C GLU A 254 -27.87 5.97 0.30
N GLU A 255 -27.92 6.89 1.28
CA GLU A 255 -27.71 6.62 2.71
C GLU A 255 -28.49 5.38 3.21
N ALA A 256 -29.79 5.28 2.93
CA ALA A 256 -30.60 4.14 3.36
C ALA A 256 -30.10 2.80 2.81
N ARG A 257 -29.64 2.77 1.55
CA ARG A 257 -29.07 1.57 0.92
C ARG A 257 -27.74 1.19 1.54
N TRP A 258 -26.90 2.17 1.87
CA TRP A 258 -25.65 1.93 2.58
C TRP A 258 -25.87 1.32 3.96
N LEU A 259 -26.80 1.88 4.74
CA LEU A 259 -27.12 1.37 6.07
C LEU A 259 -27.64 -0.06 6.00
N GLY A 260 -28.58 -0.36 5.09
CA GLY A 260 -29.08 -1.73 4.91
C GLY A 260 -28.01 -2.75 4.50
N LEU A 261 -27.00 -2.36 3.70
CA LEU A 261 -25.87 -3.24 3.37
C LEU A 261 -24.93 -3.45 4.56
N LEU A 262 -24.70 -2.43 5.38
CA LEU A 262 -23.89 -2.56 6.60
C LEU A 262 -24.59 -3.41 7.65
N ASP A 263 -25.93 -3.32 7.76
CA ASP A 263 -26.72 -4.18 8.64
C ASP A 263 -26.61 -5.66 8.19
N ARG A 264 -26.80 -5.94 6.89
CA ARG A 264 -26.61 -7.30 6.32
C ARG A 264 -25.19 -7.84 6.51
N LEU A 265 -24.17 -6.98 6.38
CA LEU A 265 -22.79 -7.36 6.68
C LEU A 265 -22.64 -7.69 8.17
N GLN A 266 -23.19 -6.89 9.07
CA GLN A 266 -23.04 -7.04 10.52
C GLN A 266 -23.55 -8.39 11.02
N GLU A 267 -24.63 -8.92 10.43
CA GLU A 267 -25.16 -10.26 10.71
C GLU A 267 -24.14 -11.38 10.44
N ASN A 268 -23.28 -11.20 9.43
CA ASN A 268 -22.29 -12.18 8.97
C ASN A 268 -20.86 -11.82 9.37
N LEU A 269 -20.63 -10.63 9.94
CA LEU A 269 -19.31 -10.08 10.20
C LEU A 269 -18.45 -10.99 11.08
N PRO A 270 -18.95 -11.61 12.17
CA PRO A 270 -18.13 -12.49 13.01
C PRO A 270 -17.56 -13.68 12.23
N SER A 271 -18.38 -14.37 11.43
CA SER A 271 -17.94 -15.54 10.66
C SER A 271 -17.00 -15.16 9.52
N MET A 272 -17.26 -14.03 8.85
CA MET A 272 -16.38 -13.49 7.81
C MET A 272 -15.01 -13.09 8.37
N VAL A 273 -14.98 -12.41 9.52
CA VAL A 273 -13.74 -12.01 10.18
C VAL A 273 -12.96 -13.23 10.66
N GLU A 274 -13.63 -14.25 11.19
CA GLU A 274 -12.98 -15.50 11.60
C GLU A 274 -12.33 -16.20 10.40
N ARG A 275 -13.08 -16.39 9.31
CA ARG A 275 -12.55 -16.97 8.05
C ARG A 275 -11.39 -16.13 7.49
N TRP A 276 -11.49 -14.80 7.52
CA TRP A 276 -10.41 -13.93 7.09
C TRP A 276 -9.17 -14.09 7.97
N ARG A 277 -9.33 -14.25 9.28
CA ARG A 277 -8.23 -14.41 10.23
C ARG A 277 -7.58 -15.78 10.17
N SER A 278 -8.30 -16.81 9.73
CA SER A 278 -7.76 -18.16 9.54
C SER A 278 -6.98 -18.34 8.23
N ARG A 279 -6.89 -17.29 7.39
CA ARG A 279 -6.09 -17.32 6.17
C ARG A 279 -4.61 -17.53 6.48
N ASP A 280 -3.88 -18.06 5.51
CA ASP A 280 -2.44 -18.12 5.61
C ASP A 280 -1.82 -16.72 5.58
N ALA A 281 -0.93 -16.39 6.51
CA ALA A 281 -0.43 -15.02 6.66
C ALA A 281 1.04 -14.96 7.10
N ASP A 282 1.76 -16.06 6.88
CA ASP A 282 3.20 -16.21 7.12
C ASP A 282 4.07 -15.84 5.90
N HIS A 283 3.45 -15.18 4.90
CA HIS A 283 4.11 -14.66 3.71
C HIS A 283 4.31 -13.14 3.78
N TRP A 284 5.27 -12.63 3.01
CA TRP A 284 5.47 -11.19 2.86
C TRP A 284 4.66 -10.63 1.70
N ILE A 285 3.92 -9.54 1.94
CA ILE A 285 3.17 -8.79 0.93
C ILE A 285 3.71 -7.38 0.77
N HIS A 286 3.50 -6.77 -0.40
CA HIS A 286 3.92 -5.38 -0.66
C HIS A 286 3.22 -4.42 0.29
N GLY A 287 1.92 -4.64 0.49
CA GLY A 287 1.16 -4.01 1.55
C GLY A 287 0.53 -2.66 1.23
N ASP A 288 1.06 -1.97 0.21
CA ASP A 288 0.47 -0.77 -0.43
C ASP A 288 0.53 -0.87 -1.97
N LEU A 289 0.05 -2.00 -2.52
CA LEU A 289 0.17 -2.28 -3.95
C LEU A 289 -0.80 -1.42 -4.79
N HIS A 290 -0.25 -0.48 -5.55
CA HIS A 290 -1.04 0.30 -6.50
C HIS A 290 -0.20 0.84 -7.65
N LEU A 291 -0.84 1.25 -8.75
CA LEU A 291 -0.13 1.72 -9.96
C LEU A 291 0.74 2.97 -9.73
N ALA A 292 0.56 3.71 -8.63
CA ALA A 292 1.45 4.81 -8.26
C ALA A 292 2.78 4.34 -7.60
N ASN A 293 2.86 3.06 -7.22
CA ASN A 293 4.05 2.39 -6.69
C ASN A 293 4.66 1.43 -7.72
N ALA A 294 4.20 1.52 -8.98
CA ALA A 294 4.72 0.77 -10.11
C ALA A 294 5.41 1.72 -11.08
N MET A 295 6.65 1.41 -11.43
CA MET A 295 7.48 2.15 -12.39
C MET A 295 8.09 1.18 -13.40
N SER A 296 8.80 1.68 -14.41
CA SER A 296 9.55 0.83 -15.34
C SER A 296 10.90 1.46 -15.68
N ARG A 297 11.85 0.59 -16.02
CA ARG A 297 13.16 0.94 -16.53
C ARG A 297 13.16 1.21 -18.04
N VAL A 298 12.16 0.72 -18.78
CA VAL A 298 12.16 0.71 -20.25
C VAL A 298 11.19 1.71 -20.86
N ALA A 299 9.90 1.66 -20.48
CA ALA A 299 8.88 2.60 -20.94
C ALA A 299 7.64 2.53 -20.03
N ALA A 300 6.75 3.53 -20.11
CA ALA A 300 5.47 3.43 -19.41
C ALA A 300 4.58 2.34 -20.03
N GLU A 301 4.69 2.13 -21.33
CA GLU A 301 3.86 1.26 -22.16
C GLU A 301 4.45 -0.15 -22.34
N SER A 302 5.69 -0.39 -21.92
CA SER A 302 6.36 -1.68 -22.10
C SER A 302 7.45 -1.92 -21.06
N GLY A 303 7.95 -3.16 -21.01
CA GLY A 303 9.00 -3.58 -20.08
C GLY A 303 8.50 -3.98 -18.70
N GLU A 304 9.39 -4.57 -17.92
CA GLU A 304 9.06 -5.04 -16.58
C GLU A 304 8.72 -3.89 -15.64
N VAL A 305 7.89 -4.20 -14.64
CA VAL A 305 7.54 -3.28 -13.56
C VAL A 305 8.54 -3.40 -12.42
N THR A 306 8.99 -2.25 -11.94
CA THR A 306 9.78 -2.08 -10.72
C THR A 306 8.89 -1.48 -9.64
N LEU A 307 8.79 -2.15 -8.50
CA LEU A 307 7.98 -1.76 -7.36
C LEU A 307 8.77 -0.83 -6.43
N ILE A 308 8.13 0.26 -6.00
CA ILE A 308 8.69 1.25 -5.08
C ILE A 308 7.82 1.37 -3.83
N ASP A 309 8.31 2.13 -2.84
CA ASP A 309 7.62 2.39 -1.56
C ASP A 309 7.32 1.11 -0.76
N LEU A 310 8.39 0.49 -0.26
CA LEU A 310 8.32 -0.74 0.54
C LEU A 310 8.12 -0.47 2.04
N ALA A 311 7.64 0.72 2.38
CA ALA A 311 7.42 1.12 3.77
C ALA A 311 6.32 0.30 4.47
N GLU A 312 5.42 -0.30 3.70
CA GLU A 312 4.26 -1.08 4.18
C GLU A 312 4.39 -2.59 3.98
N VAL A 313 5.57 -3.07 3.53
CA VAL A 313 5.85 -4.51 3.37
C VAL A 313 5.72 -5.20 4.72
N ARG A 314 4.91 -6.24 4.82
CA ARG A 314 4.59 -6.88 6.11
C ARG A 314 4.16 -8.33 5.92
N PRO A 315 4.04 -9.12 7.00
CA PRO A 315 3.38 -10.40 6.93
C PRO A 315 1.90 -10.23 6.56
N GLY A 316 1.41 -11.08 5.67
CA GLY A 316 0.03 -11.06 5.22
C GLY A 316 -0.26 -12.09 4.13
N HIS A 317 -1.49 -12.09 3.64
CA HIS A 317 -1.92 -12.98 2.56
C HIS A 317 -1.91 -12.22 1.23
N TRP A 318 -1.46 -12.84 0.13
CA TRP A 318 -1.35 -12.19 -1.20
C TRP A 318 -2.66 -11.54 -1.70
N ILE A 319 -3.83 -12.07 -1.31
CA ILE A 319 -5.16 -11.46 -1.56
C ILE A 319 -5.24 -10.02 -1.05
N GLU A 320 -4.52 -9.64 0.00
CA GLU A 320 -4.47 -8.27 0.47
C GLU A 320 -3.93 -7.32 -0.60
N ASP A 321 -2.83 -7.67 -1.25
CA ASP A 321 -2.25 -6.90 -2.36
C ASP A 321 -3.20 -6.89 -3.57
N ALA A 322 -3.73 -8.06 -3.94
CA ALA A 322 -4.61 -8.20 -5.10
C ALA A 322 -5.90 -7.38 -4.97
N VAL A 323 -6.60 -7.49 -3.83
CA VAL A 323 -7.85 -6.75 -3.58
C VAL A 323 -7.58 -5.27 -3.34
N PHE A 324 -6.43 -4.91 -2.75
CA PHE A 324 -6.06 -3.51 -2.63
C PHE A 324 -5.81 -2.87 -4.01
N LEU A 325 -5.13 -3.57 -4.92
CA LEU A 325 -4.97 -3.13 -6.30
C LEU A 325 -6.33 -2.98 -7.02
N GLU A 326 -7.26 -3.93 -6.83
CA GLU A 326 -8.64 -3.81 -7.33
C GLU A 326 -9.34 -2.56 -6.79
N ARG A 327 -9.25 -2.33 -5.47
CA ARG A 327 -9.89 -1.21 -4.78
C ARG A 327 -9.51 0.12 -5.39
N ARG A 328 -8.25 0.32 -5.79
CA ARG A 328 -7.79 1.56 -6.43
C ARG A 328 -8.49 1.85 -7.77
N LEU A 329 -9.13 0.85 -8.37
CA LEU A 329 -9.78 0.93 -9.67
C LEU A 329 -11.29 0.67 -9.62
N TRP A 330 -11.92 0.43 -8.46
CA TRP A 330 -13.37 0.17 -8.38
C TRP A 330 -14.22 1.27 -9.04
N ALA A 331 -13.81 2.54 -8.95
CA ALA A 331 -14.49 3.66 -9.61
C ALA A 331 -14.27 3.74 -11.14
N ARG A 332 -13.57 2.75 -11.72
CA ARG A 332 -13.19 2.62 -13.13
C ARG A 332 -13.27 1.13 -13.53
N PRO A 333 -14.46 0.50 -13.49
CA PRO A 333 -14.63 -0.93 -13.74
C PRO A 333 -14.10 -1.37 -15.11
N GLU A 334 -14.13 -0.49 -16.11
CA GLU A 334 -13.56 -0.72 -17.44
C GLU A 334 -12.07 -1.07 -17.41
N ARG A 335 -11.36 -0.68 -16.35
CA ARG A 335 -9.94 -0.97 -16.11
C ARG A 335 -9.68 -2.30 -15.41
N LEU A 336 -10.72 -2.86 -14.78
CA LEU A 336 -10.65 -4.13 -14.06
C LEU A 336 -11.07 -5.31 -14.93
N GLU A 337 -12.03 -5.10 -15.85
CA GLU A 337 -12.58 -6.16 -16.70
C GLU A 337 -11.51 -6.91 -17.50
N ALA A 338 -10.51 -6.20 -18.00
CA ALA A 338 -9.46 -6.79 -18.85
C ALA A 338 -8.53 -7.76 -18.10
N THR A 339 -8.24 -7.52 -16.81
CA THR A 339 -7.19 -8.28 -16.09
C THR A 339 -7.69 -9.04 -14.87
N ARG A 340 -8.71 -8.54 -14.17
CA ARG A 340 -9.23 -9.13 -12.92
C ARG A 340 -8.09 -9.49 -11.92
N PRO A 341 -7.51 -8.49 -11.22
CA PRO A 341 -6.25 -8.65 -10.48
C PRO A 341 -6.15 -9.88 -9.57
N VAL A 342 -7.20 -10.25 -8.83
CA VAL A 342 -7.18 -11.46 -7.99
C VAL A 342 -6.99 -12.74 -8.81
N LYS A 343 -7.69 -12.85 -9.95
CA LYS A 343 -7.57 -14.02 -10.84
C LYS A 343 -6.19 -14.03 -11.50
N ALA A 344 -5.76 -12.91 -12.06
CA ALA A 344 -4.45 -12.80 -12.69
C ALA A 344 -3.32 -13.15 -11.70
N MET A 345 -3.39 -12.68 -10.46
CA MET A 345 -2.38 -12.98 -9.45
C MET A 345 -2.40 -14.45 -9.04
N ALA A 346 -3.58 -15.07 -8.92
CA ALA A 346 -3.67 -16.52 -8.68
C ALA A 346 -3.02 -17.33 -9.82
N GLU A 347 -3.31 -16.97 -11.08
CA GLU A 347 -2.74 -17.62 -12.27
C GLU A 347 -1.22 -17.47 -12.33
N THR A 348 -0.70 -16.25 -12.13
CA THR A 348 0.76 -16.00 -12.10
C THR A 348 1.43 -16.72 -10.92
N ARG A 349 0.81 -16.77 -9.75
CA ARG A 349 1.33 -17.51 -8.59
C ARG A 349 1.46 -19.00 -8.90
N ILE A 350 0.42 -19.61 -9.48
CA ILE A 350 0.45 -21.02 -9.90
C ILE A 350 1.57 -21.25 -10.93
N ALA A 351 1.69 -20.36 -11.93
CA ALA A 351 2.72 -20.47 -12.96
C ALA A 351 4.15 -20.40 -12.39
N ARG A 352 4.34 -19.70 -11.27
CA ARG A 352 5.61 -19.58 -10.53
C ARG A 352 5.79 -20.62 -9.42
N GLY A 353 4.86 -21.57 -9.28
CA GLY A 353 4.93 -22.61 -8.25
C GLY A 353 4.62 -22.12 -6.83
N LEU A 354 4.05 -20.92 -6.67
CA LEU A 354 3.63 -20.39 -5.38
C LEU A 354 2.28 -20.97 -4.95
N SER A 355 2.05 -21.04 -3.64
CA SER A 355 0.81 -21.55 -3.06
C SER A 355 -0.39 -20.66 -3.41
N VAL A 356 -1.50 -21.32 -3.78
CA VAL A 356 -2.83 -20.72 -3.94
C VAL A 356 -3.85 -21.65 -3.30
N GLN A 357 -4.47 -21.18 -2.22
CA GLN A 357 -5.54 -21.92 -1.52
C GLN A 357 -6.75 -22.11 -2.45
N LYS A 358 -7.42 -23.26 -2.38
CA LYS A 358 -8.59 -23.56 -3.25
C LYS A 358 -9.76 -22.58 -3.04
N THR A 359 -9.91 -22.06 -1.82
CA THR A 359 -11.00 -21.15 -1.40
C THR A 359 -10.62 -19.68 -1.55
N TYR A 360 -9.64 -19.35 -2.40
CA TYR A 360 -9.13 -17.97 -2.50
C TYR A 360 -10.19 -16.98 -3.01
N GLU A 361 -11.16 -17.44 -3.81
CA GLU A 361 -12.24 -16.60 -4.32
C GLU A 361 -13.16 -16.12 -3.19
N THR A 362 -13.63 -17.04 -2.34
CA THR A 362 -14.42 -16.74 -1.14
C THR A 362 -13.64 -15.79 -0.20
N LEU A 363 -12.34 -16.01 -0.01
CA LEU A 363 -11.51 -15.13 0.82
C LEU A 363 -11.30 -13.73 0.20
N ALA A 364 -11.19 -13.64 -1.12
CA ALA A 364 -11.16 -12.37 -1.81
C ALA A 364 -12.49 -11.62 -1.68
N ASP A 365 -13.63 -12.30 -1.74
CA ASP A 365 -14.94 -11.69 -1.54
C ASP A 365 -15.17 -11.21 -0.11
N ILE A 366 -14.73 -11.98 0.89
CA ILE A 366 -14.68 -11.53 2.29
C ILE A 366 -13.86 -10.23 2.37
N ARG A 367 -12.64 -10.20 1.80
CA ARG A 367 -11.80 -9.00 1.84
C ARG A 367 -12.43 -7.82 1.12
N ARG A 368 -13.07 -8.03 -0.05
CA ARG A 368 -13.79 -6.98 -0.80
C ARG A 368 -14.93 -6.40 0.04
N ALA A 369 -15.75 -7.23 0.68
CA ALA A 369 -16.85 -6.79 1.54
C ALA A 369 -16.34 -5.99 2.76
N LEU A 370 -15.32 -6.50 3.47
CA LEU A 370 -14.69 -5.82 4.60
C LEU A 370 -14.05 -4.49 4.19
N MET A 371 -13.40 -4.43 3.02
CA MET A 371 -12.80 -3.20 2.51
C MET A 371 -13.82 -2.18 2.04
N ALA A 372 -14.85 -2.60 1.31
CA ALA A 372 -15.88 -1.73 0.76
C ALA A 372 -16.76 -1.11 1.86
N SER A 373 -17.11 -1.88 2.89
CA SER A 373 -17.90 -1.42 4.04
C SER A 373 -17.21 -0.35 4.89
N THR A 374 -15.87 -0.28 4.84
CA THR A 374 -15.09 0.68 5.62
C THR A 374 -14.81 1.99 4.88
N ALA A 375 -15.10 2.09 3.58
CA ALA A 375 -14.83 3.30 2.80
C ALA A 375 -15.52 4.57 3.37
N PRO A 376 -16.79 4.52 3.85
CA PRO A 376 -17.41 5.69 4.47
C PRO A 376 -16.70 6.18 5.74
N ALA A 377 -15.95 5.35 6.46
CA ALA A 377 -15.16 5.80 7.60
C ALA A 377 -14.02 6.78 7.20
N PHE A 378 -13.63 6.80 5.92
CA PHE A 378 -12.50 7.56 5.41
C PHE A 378 -12.90 8.71 4.46
N MET A 379 -13.99 9.43 4.76
CA MET A 379 -14.53 10.50 3.89
C MET A 379 -13.51 11.54 3.42
N LYS A 380 -12.49 11.85 4.23
CA LYS A 380 -11.44 12.82 3.86
C LYS A 380 -10.62 12.38 2.64
N THR A 381 -10.37 11.07 2.50
CA THR A 381 -9.52 10.50 1.46
C THR A 381 -10.31 9.73 0.41
N GLU A 382 -11.48 9.22 0.77
CA GLU A 382 -12.30 8.31 -0.05
C GLU A 382 -13.73 8.80 -0.26
N GLY A 383 -14.10 9.99 0.23
CA GLY A 383 -15.46 10.51 0.17
C GLY A 383 -15.95 10.93 -1.22
N HIS A 384 -15.18 10.68 -2.28
CA HIS A 384 -15.60 11.04 -3.63
C HIS A 384 -16.84 10.22 -4.03
N PRO A 385 -17.96 10.84 -4.47
CA PRO A 385 -19.22 10.14 -4.70
C PRO A 385 -19.12 8.94 -5.67
N LYS A 386 -18.35 9.07 -6.75
CA LYS A 386 -18.09 7.97 -7.69
C LYS A 386 -17.42 6.77 -7.03
N PHE A 387 -16.48 7.02 -6.11
CA PHE A 387 -15.75 5.96 -5.41
C PHE A 387 -16.64 5.28 -4.37
N LEU A 388 -17.41 6.05 -3.61
CA LEU A 388 -18.39 5.49 -2.67
C LEU A 388 -19.43 4.64 -3.40
N SER A 389 -20.00 5.11 -4.51
CA SER A 389 -20.95 4.32 -5.31
C SER A 389 -20.33 2.99 -5.77
N ALA A 390 -19.07 3.00 -6.22
CA ALA A 390 -18.35 1.79 -6.59
C ALA A 390 -18.10 0.84 -5.41
N CYS A 391 -17.70 1.36 -4.25
CA CYS A 391 -17.55 0.56 -3.03
C CYS A 391 -18.88 -0.09 -2.64
N ARG A 392 -19.99 0.65 -2.68
CA ARG A 392 -21.32 0.11 -2.37
C ARG A 392 -21.67 -1.05 -3.31
N ASN A 393 -21.49 -0.88 -4.61
CA ASN A 393 -21.76 -1.93 -5.59
C ASN A 393 -20.88 -3.16 -5.32
N GLN A 394 -19.60 -2.94 -4.99
CA GLN A 394 -18.69 -4.02 -4.64
C GLN A 394 -19.12 -4.75 -3.36
N LEU A 395 -19.60 -4.03 -2.34
CA LEU A 395 -20.15 -4.61 -1.11
C LEU A 395 -21.39 -5.46 -1.43
N THR A 396 -22.33 -4.94 -2.23
CA THR A 396 -23.50 -5.71 -2.67
C THR A 396 -23.08 -7.01 -3.36
N SER A 397 -22.26 -6.92 -4.41
CA SER A 397 -21.86 -8.11 -5.17
C SER A 397 -21.05 -9.13 -4.35
N ALA A 398 -20.22 -8.67 -3.41
CA ALA A 398 -19.47 -9.58 -2.53
C ALA A 398 -20.40 -10.29 -1.55
N LEU A 399 -21.36 -9.59 -0.94
CA LEU A 399 -22.34 -10.20 -0.04
C LEU A 399 -23.26 -11.18 -0.77
N ASP A 400 -23.63 -10.90 -2.03
CA ASP A 400 -24.48 -11.78 -2.83
C ASP A 400 -23.77 -13.11 -3.11
N ARG A 401 -22.50 -13.08 -3.54
CA ARG A 401 -21.71 -14.30 -3.75
C ARG A 401 -21.49 -15.11 -2.47
N LEU A 402 -21.29 -14.44 -1.34
CA LEU A 402 -21.10 -15.11 -0.04
C LEU A 402 -22.37 -15.74 0.53
N GLN A 403 -23.56 -15.48 -0.03
CA GLN A 403 -24.80 -16.15 0.35
C GLN A 403 -25.10 -17.40 -0.49
N GLU A 404 -24.44 -17.54 -1.63
CA GLU A 404 -24.57 -18.71 -2.51
C GLU A 404 -23.65 -19.87 -2.07
N ASP A 405 -22.63 -19.57 -1.24
CA ASP A 405 -21.69 -20.49 -0.59
C ASP A 405 -22.19 -20.97 0.78
#